data_AF-A0A7M7JSV0-F1
#
_entry.id   AF-A0A7M7JSV0-F1
#
_cell.length_a   1.000
_cell.length_b   1.000
_cell.length_c   1.000
_cell.angle_alpha   90.00
_cell.angle_beta   90.00
_cell.angle_gamma   90.00
#
_symmetry.space_group_name_H-M   'P 1'
#
loop_
_entity.id
_entity.type
_entity.pdbx_description
1 polymer ?
#
loop_
_entity_poly.entity_id
_entity_poly.type
_entity_poly.pdbx_seq_one_letter_code
_entity_poly.pdbx_strand_id
1 'polypeptide(L)'
;MAETRIQVVDGSEMLADDGQDGQRFAVLSYEQVRRLDQVMNESVPINGRGHFPTLDVKLSDLVRVVRRKLEHENGIHVRDIRMNGGAGSHVLAPENSPYNDLDLIFTVDLTSGKSFEKVKSAVLESLLEFLPDGAGTGSRRHRISLASLKEAYVHKMVKVTEGDRWSLISLSNAAGRNVELKFVDKMRRQFEFSVDSFQIILDSLLLFYDCSNMTMSDNFYPTVVAESVYGDYQEALYHLTKKLIATRAPEEIRGGGLFKYCHLLVRDYKPAKEEQLKQLERYMCSRFFIDFPDLANQRRKLESYLTNHFIGDEERSNRYAYLMILQRVVDESTVCLMGHERRQTLNLIDELASQTYYEDMLLASNKQQQAVATNCGGAANGTATGSPQQLALDLASGTFVQFTNGGYYYTPYVSSLSQLSQFPTNSCICSSTGSSRPSSSGASTPTSEGSAASWTS
;
A
#
# COMPACT_ATOMS: atom_id res chain seq x y z
N MET A 1 -72.39 -17.41 -29.24
CA MET A 1 -72.62 -17.41 -27.78
C MET A 1 -71.67 -18.39 -27.14
N ALA A 2 -70.89 -17.92 -26.17
CA ALA A 2 -70.44 -18.62 -24.97
C ALA A 2 -69.03 -18.14 -24.60
N GLU A 3 -68.98 -17.35 -23.53
CA GLU A 3 -67.80 -16.91 -22.80
C GLU A 3 -67.04 -18.12 -22.24
N THR A 4 -65.71 -18.11 -22.32
CA THR A 4 -64.88 -19.06 -21.56
C THR A 4 -63.99 -18.31 -20.57
N ARG A 5 -64.58 -18.19 -19.39
CA ARG A 5 -64.03 -18.04 -18.04
C ARG A 5 -62.52 -18.30 -17.89
N ILE A 6 -61.81 -17.27 -17.41
CA ILE A 6 -60.46 -17.36 -16.86
C ILE A 6 -60.54 -18.15 -15.53
N GLN A 7 -59.78 -19.24 -15.43
CA GLN A 7 -59.50 -19.91 -14.17
C GLN A 7 -58.17 -19.41 -13.61
N VAL A 8 -58.26 -18.85 -12.41
CA VAL A 8 -57.16 -18.49 -11.52
C VAL A 8 -56.48 -19.77 -11.05
N VAL A 9 -55.16 -19.85 -11.22
CA VAL A 9 -54.31 -20.78 -10.47
C VAL A 9 -53.32 -19.93 -9.69
N ASP A 10 -53.47 -19.99 -8.36
CA ASP A 10 -52.64 -19.33 -7.37
C ASP A 10 -51.53 -20.28 -6.90
N GLY A 11 -50.37 -19.72 -6.57
CA GLY A 11 -49.34 -20.32 -5.72
C GLY A 11 -48.17 -21.03 -6.41
N SER A 12 -47.04 -20.32 -6.61
CA SER A 12 -45.70 -20.80 -6.20
C SER A 12 -44.66 -19.68 -6.26
N GLU A 13 -44.32 -19.18 -5.07
CA GLU A 13 -43.02 -18.62 -4.66
C GLU A 13 -42.23 -17.78 -5.68
N MET A 14 -42.56 -16.49 -5.74
CA MET A 14 -41.59 -15.48 -6.14
C MET A 14 -40.54 -15.36 -5.02
N LEU A 15 -39.34 -15.87 -5.28
CA LEU A 15 -38.15 -15.50 -4.54
C LEU A 15 -38.02 -13.97 -4.63
N ALA A 16 -38.23 -13.31 -3.49
CA ALA A 16 -37.92 -11.92 -3.31
C ALA A 16 -36.42 -11.73 -3.62
N ASP A 17 -36.14 -11.05 -4.72
CA ASP A 17 -34.82 -10.46 -4.98
C ASP A 17 -34.64 -9.36 -3.93
N ASP A 18 -33.78 -9.64 -2.93
CA ASP A 18 -33.48 -8.73 -1.84
C ASP A 18 -32.97 -7.39 -2.40
N GLY A 19 -33.62 -6.28 -2.04
CA GLY A 19 -33.30 -4.91 -2.48
C GLY A 19 -31.96 -4.35 -1.98
N GLN A 20 -30.88 -5.15 -1.96
CA GLN A 20 -29.54 -4.77 -1.51
C GLN A 20 -28.68 -4.13 -2.60
N ASP A 21 -29.05 -4.22 -3.88
CA ASP A 21 -28.20 -3.79 -4.99
C ASP A 21 -28.00 -2.26 -5.06
N GLY A 22 -28.89 -1.48 -4.43
CA GLY A 22 -28.79 -0.01 -4.36
C GLY A 22 -27.85 0.51 -3.26
N GLN A 23 -27.45 -0.31 -2.28
CA GLN A 23 -26.65 0.14 -1.12
C GLN A 23 -25.13 0.08 -1.38
N ARG A 24 -24.69 -0.60 -2.44
CA ARG A 24 -23.27 -0.72 -2.80
C ARG A 24 -22.70 0.45 -3.58
N PHE A 25 -23.54 1.35 -4.09
CA PHE A 25 -23.12 2.50 -4.87
C PHE A 25 -23.30 3.79 -4.09
N ALA A 26 -22.40 4.75 -4.33
CA ALA A 26 -22.57 6.12 -3.85
C ALA A 26 -22.03 7.14 -4.87
N VAL A 27 -22.66 8.30 -4.89
CA VAL A 27 -22.18 9.47 -5.65
C VAL A 27 -21.11 10.18 -4.84
N LEU A 28 -19.99 10.50 -5.48
CA LEU A 28 -18.88 11.21 -4.84
C LEU A 28 -19.23 12.68 -4.61
N SER A 29 -18.77 13.22 -3.48
CA SER A 29 -18.80 14.66 -3.22
C SER A 29 -17.81 15.40 -4.13
N TYR A 30 -17.99 16.73 -4.28
CA TYR A 30 -17.03 17.54 -5.05
C TYR A 30 -15.59 17.38 -4.53
N GLU A 31 -15.38 17.32 -3.21
CA GLU A 31 -14.04 17.12 -2.63
C GLU A 31 -13.41 15.79 -3.06
N GLN A 32 -14.20 14.72 -3.11
CA GLN A 32 -13.76 13.41 -3.59
C GLN A 32 -13.47 13.44 -5.10
N VAL A 33 -14.35 14.06 -5.91
CA VAL A 33 -14.12 14.20 -7.36
C VAL A 33 -12.87 15.05 -7.63
N ARG A 34 -12.62 16.10 -6.85
CA ARG A 34 -11.41 16.92 -6.94
C ARG A 34 -10.15 16.12 -6.61
N ARG A 35 -10.17 15.28 -5.57
CA ARG A 35 -9.04 14.38 -5.26
C ARG A 35 -8.82 13.37 -6.38
N LEU A 36 -9.90 12.82 -6.95
CA LEU A 36 -9.82 11.93 -8.09
C LEU A 36 -9.20 12.61 -9.32
N ASP A 37 -9.62 13.84 -9.62
CA ASP A 37 -9.05 14.66 -10.70
C ASP A 37 -7.55 14.88 -10.51
N GLN A 38 -7.11 15.16 -9.28
CA GLN A 38 -5.69 15.30 -8.94
C GLN A 38 -4.92 14.00 -9.21
N VAL A 39 -5.40 12.86 -8.73
CA VAL A 39 -4.75 11.56 -8.96
C VAL A 39 -4.70 11.23 -10.46
N MET A 40 -5.78 11.50 -11.20
CA MET A 40 -5.86 11.21 -12.63
C MET A 40 -4.97 12.10 -13.49
N ASN A 41 -4.71 13.34 -13.06
CA ASN A 41 -3.88 14.31 -13.77
C ASN A 41 -2.45 14.44 -13.22
N GLU A 42 -2.11 13.71 -12.16
CA GLU A 42 -0.73 13.60 -11.67
C GLU A 42 0.15 12.91 -12.74
N SER A 43 1.32 13.51 -13.00
CA SER A 43 2.31 12.90 -13.89
C SER A 43 3.09 11.85 -13.11
N VAL A 44 3.02 10.60 -13.57
CA VAL A 44 3.67 9.46 -12.95
C VAL A 44 4.86 9.01 -13.83
N PRO A 45 6.07 8.91 -13.27
CA PRO A 45 7.22 8.41 -14.01
C PRO A 45 7.15 6.89 -14.17
N ILE A 46 7.21 6.41 -15.41
CA ILE A 46 7.37 4.99 -15.75
C ILE A 46 8.82 4.79 -16.19
N ASN A 47 9.63 4.15 -15.36
CA ASN A 47 11.06 4.05 -15.58
C ASN A 47 11.38 2.98 -16.64
N GLY A 48 12.12 3.41 -17.68
CA GLY A 48 12.69 2.50 -18.67
C GLY A 48 13.95 1.83 -18.15
N ARG A 49 14.09 0.52 -18.39
CA ARG A 49 15.33 -0.22 -18.13
C ARG A 49 16.32 -0.07 -19.28
N GLY A 50 17.61 -0.14 -18.97
CA GLY A 50 18.68 -0.03 -19.95
C GLY A 50 18.76 1.38 -20.55
N HIS A 51 18.70 1.48 -21.88
CA HIS A 51 18.78 2.76 -22.60
C HIS A 51 17.42 3.41 -22.88
N PHE A 52 16.32 2.83 -22.39
CA PHE A 52 14.99 3.39 -22.57
C PHE A 52 14.76 4.57 -21.62
N PRO A 53 14.20 5.70 -22.11
CA PRO A 53 13.96 6.87 -21.27
C PRO A 53 12.85 6.60 -20.25
N THR A 54 12.82 7.37 -19.17
CA THR A 54 11.64 7.44 -18.29
C THR A 54 10.50 8.14 -19.04
N LEU A 55 9.30 7.58 -18.97
CA LEU A 55 8.09 8.18 -19.54
C LEU A 55 7.37 8.94 -18.43
N ASP A 56 7.11 10.23 -18.62
CA ASP A 56 6.29 11.02 -17.72
C ASP A 56 4.86 11.04 -18.25
N VAL A 57 3.95 10.32 -17.58
CA VAL A 57 2.61 10.03 -18.12
C VAL A 57 1.54 10.38 -17.10
N LYS A 58 0.51 11.11 -17.53
CA LYS A 58 -0.72 11.28 -16.75
C LYS A 58 -1.59 10.05 -16.86
N LEU A 59 -2.22 9.63 -15.76
CA LEU A 59 -3.12 8.47 -15.79
C LEU A 59 -4.30 8.68 -16.74
N SER A 60 -4.86 9.88 -16.80
CA SER A 60 -5.93 10.24 -17.74
C SER A 60 -5.52 10.01 -19.20
N ASP A 61 -4.31 10.42 -19.58
CA ASP A 61 -3.77 10.19 -20.93
C ASP A 61 -3.50 8.71 -21.19
N LEU A 62 -2.89 7.99 -20.23
CA LEU A 62 -2.63 6.55 -20.38
C LEU A 62 -3.93 5.77 -20.59
N VAL A 63 -4.93 6.03 -19.75
CA VAL A 63 -6.24 5.37 -19.83
C VAL A 63 -6.91 5.66 -21.17
N ARG A 64 -6.88 6.91 -21.64
CA ARG A 64 -7.46 7.31 -22.92
C ARG A 64 -6.78 6.60 -24.10
N VAL A 65 -5.45 6.56 -24.14
CA VAL A 65 -4.70 5.88 -25.21
C VAL A 65 -4.95 4.38 -25.18
N VAL A 66 -4.91 3.74 -24.01
CA VAL A 66 -5.18 2.30 -23.86
C VAL A 66 -6.61 1.96 -24.29
N ARG A 67 -7.62 2.71 -23.84
CA ARG A 67 -9.02 2.52 -24.26
C ARG A 67 -9.15 2.61 -25.78
N ARG A 68 -8.58 3.67 -26.38
CA ARG A 68 -8.61 3.88 -27.83
C ARG A 68 -7.99 2.71 -28.59
N LYS A 69 -6.83 2.20 -28.15
CA LYS A 69 -6.16 1.06 -28.80
C LYS A 69 -6.92 -0.25 -28.64
N LEU A 70 -7.55 -0.47 -27.48
CA LEU A 70 -8.39 -1.65 -27.26
C LEU A 70 -9.61 -1.63 -28.20
N GLU A 71 -10.35 -0.53 -28.23
CA GLU A 71 -11.62 -0.45 -28.96
C GLU A 71 -11.43 -0.30 -30.47
N HIS A 72 -10.62 0.67 -30.92
CA HIS A 72 -10.51 1.01 -32.34
C HIS A 72 -9.48 0.17 -33.11
N GLU A 73 -8.35 -0.18 -32.49
CA GLU A 73 -7.26 -0.89 -33.18
C GLU A 73 -7.36 -2.41 -33.00
N ASN A 74 -7.87 -2.87 -31.85
CA ASN A 74 -7.88 -4.29 -31.48
C ASN A 74 -9.28 -4.92 -31.42
N GLY A 75 -10.35 -4.14 -31.48
CA GLY A 75 -11.74 -4.63 -31.43
C GLY A 75 -12.10 -5.33 -30.11
N ILE A 76 -11.52 -4.86 -29.00
CA ILE A 76 -11.89 -5.28 -27.63
C ILE A 76 -12.77 -4.18 -27.06
N HIS A 77 -14.03 -4.51 -26.78
CA HIS A 77 -14.94 -3.57 -26.14
C HIS A 77 -14.57 -3.37 -24.66
N VAL A 78 -14.50 -2.11 -24.23
CA VAL A 78 -14.28 -1.71 -22.84
C VAL A 78 -15.63 -1.27 -22.27
N ARG A 79 -16.18 -2.06 -21.34
CA ARG A 79 -17.48 -1.82 -20.72
C ARG A 79 -17.45 -0.64 -19.76
N ASP A 80 -16.45 -0.60 -18.88
CA ASP A 80 -16.16 0.51 -17.98
C ASP A 80 -14.68 0.51 -17.59
N ILE A 81 -14.24 1.63 -17.03
CA ILE A 81 -12.90 1.79 -16.46
C ILE A 81 -13.04 2.27 -15.03
N ARG A 82 -12.29 1.65 -14.12
CA ARG A 82 -12.41 1.88 -12.68
C ARG A 82 -11.04 2.11 -12.03
N MET A 83 -10.98 3.01 -11.07
CA MET A 83 -9.85 3.11 -10.14
C MET A 83 -10.11 2.22 -8.93
N ASN A 84 -9.12 1.42 -8.53
CA ASN A 84 -9.21 0.50 -7.40
C ASN A 84 -8.02 0.71 -6.44
N GLY A 85 -7.90 -0.15 -5.44
CA GLY A 85 -6.74 -0.27 -4.58
C GLY A 85 -6.58 0.90 -3.62
N GLY A 86 -5.34 1.13 -3.19
CA GLY A 86 -5.04 2.20 -2.23
C GLY A 86 -5.43 3.58 -2.74
N ALA A 87 -5.33 3.82 -4.05
CA ALA A 87 -5.71 5.09 -4.68
C ALA A 87 -7.22 5.34 -4.59
N GLY A 88 -8.05 4.32 -4.82
CA GLY A 88 -9.50 4.41 -4.63
C GLY A 88 -9.86 4.78 -3.19
N SER A 89 -9.25 4.10 -2.21
CA SER A 89 -9.45 4.42 -0.79
C SER A 89 -8.94 5.82 -0.43
N HIS A 90 -7.80 6.26 -0.98
CA HIS A 90 -7.27 7.62 -0.78
C HIS A 90 -8.24 8.71 -1.26
N VAL A 91 -8.86 8.54 -2.43
CA VAL A 91 -9.85 9.48 -2.95
C VAL A 91 -11.04 9.62 -1.99
N LEU A 92 -11.49 8.50 -1.42
CA LEU A 92 -12.68 8.46 -0.56
C LEU A 92 -12.39 8.84 0.90
N ALA A 93 -11.17 8.61 1.38
CA ALA A 93 -10.78 8.89 2.76
C ALA A 93 -10.87 10.39 3.08
N PRO A 94 -11.26 10.75 4.33
CA PRO A 94 -11.24 12.14 4.79
C PRO A 94 -9.81 12.65 5.03
N GLU A 95 -8.87 11.76 5.31
CA GLU A 95 -7.45 12.07 5.54
C GLU A 95 -6.61 11.66 4.33
N ASN A 96 -5.52 12.41 4.09
CA ASN A 96 -4.54 12.09 3.05
C ASN A 96 -3.76 10.82 3.41
N SER A 97 -4.38 9.66 3.19
CA SER A 97 -3.75 8.36 3.39
C SER A 97 -2.78 8.08 2.24
N PRO A 98 -1.54 7.63 2.50
CA PRO A 98 -0.64 7.26 1.42
C PRO A 98 -1.20 6.04 0.66
N TYR A 99 -0.97 5.99 -0.65
CA TYR A 99 -1.21 4.81 -1.47
C TYR A 99 0.08 4.43 -2.19
N ASN A 100 0.29 3.12 -2.33
CA ASN A 100 1.50 2.59 -2.95
C ASN A 100 1.28 2.48 -4.46
N ASP A 101 0.35 1.65 -4.93
CA ASP A 101 0.14 1.45 -6.37
C ASP A 101 -1.08 2.21 -6.92
N LEU A 102 -1.08 2.43 -8.23
CA LEU A 102 -2.17 3.01 -9.01
C LEU A 102 -2.86 1.91 -9.80
N ASP A 103 -3.93 1.38 -9.23
CA ASP A 103 -4.68 0.24 -9.79
C ASP A 103 -5.83 0.71 -10.68
N LEU A 104 -5.77 0.37 -11.96
CA LEU A 104 -6.80 0.65 -12.95
C LEU A 104 -7.40 -0.65 -13.46
N ILE A 105 -8.72 -0.79 -13.35
CA ILE A 105 -9.47 -1.92 -13.89
C ILE A 105 -10.16 -1.49 -15.18
N PHE A 106 -9.88 -2.20 -16.26
CA PHE A 106 -10.60 -2.13 -17.52
C PHE A 106 -11.50 -3.36 -17.60
N THR A 107 -12.81 -3.14 -17.53
CA THR A 107 -13.76 -4.23 -17.68
C THR A 107 -13.94 -4.53 -19.17
N VAL A 108 -13.46 -5.68 -19.63
CA VAL A 108 -13.32 -6.00 -21.06
C VAL A 108 -13.88 -7.38 -21.39
N ASP A 109 -14.14 -7.64 -22.68
CA ASP A 109 -14.46 -8.98 -23.17
C ASP A 109 -13.20 -9.77 -23.54
N LEU A 110 -12.91 -10.80 -22.74
CA LEU A 110 -11.80 -11.74 -22.94
C LEU A 110 -12.26 -13.14 -23.36
N THR A 111 -13.47 -13.28 -23.92
CA THR A 111 -14.03 -14.57 -24.34
C THR A 111 -13.22 -15.23 -25.46
N SER A 112 -12.62 -14.44 -26.35
CA SER A 112 -11.76 -14.95 -27.43
C SER A 112 -10.35 -15.29 -26.95
N GLY A 113 -9.80 -16.43 -27.40
CA GLY A 113 -8.43 -16.85 -27.09
C GLY A 113 -7.34 -15.85 -27.54
N LYS A 114 -7.63 -14.99 -28.52
CA LYS A 114 -6.72 -13.94 -29.00
C LYS A 114 -6.82 -12.63 -28.20
N SER A 115 -7.85 -12.45 -27.36
CA SER A 115 -8.07 -11.20 -26.63
C SER A 115 -6.90 -10.84 -25.70
N PHE A 116 -6.27 -11.82 -25.07
CA PHE A 116 -5.11 -11.58 -24.19
C PHE A 116 -3.90 -10.99 -24.93
N GLU A 117 -3.57 -11.49 -26.12
CA GLU A 117 -2.46 -10.92 -26.91
C GLU A 117 -2.82 -9.53 -27.44
N LYS A 118 -4.08 -9.32 -27.83
CA LYS A 118 -4.59 -8.00 -28.24
C LYS A 118 -4.50 -6.97 -27.11
N VAL A 119 -4.89 -7.33 -25.88
CA VAL A 119 -4.73 -6.46 -24.69
C VAL A 119 -3.26 -6.11 -24.48
N LYS A 120 -2.38 -7.12 -24.53
CA LYS A 120 -0.94 -6.92 -24.38
C LYS A 120 -0.38 -6.01 -25.46
N SER A 121 -0.75 -6.21 -26.73
CA SER A 121 -0.33 -5.34 -27.83
C SER A 121 -0.82 -3.91 -27.62
N ALA A 122 -2.10 -3.72 -27.29
CA ALA A 122 -2.67 -2.39 -27.05
C ALA A 122 -1.92 -1.61 -25.96
N VAL A 123 -1.58 -2.25 -24.83
CA VAL A 123 -0.81 -1.58 -23.76
C VAL A 123 0.61 -1.26 -24.21
N LEU A 124 1.32 -2.19 -24.84
CA LEU A 124 2.70 -1.97 -25.28
C LEU A 124 2.78 -0.90 -26.40
N GLU A 125 1.82 -0.89 -27.31
CA GLU A 125 1.69 0.12 -28.35
C GLU A 125 1.34 1.49 -27.75
N SER A 126 0.58 1.54 -26.65
CA SER A 126 0.29 2.80 -25.93
C SER A 126 1.58 3.43 -25.40
N LEU A 127 2.52 2.63 -24.86
CA LEU A 127 3.81 3.13 -24.38
C LEU A 127 4.65 3.80 -25.48
N LEU A 128 4.49 3.37 -26.74
CA LEU A 128 5.21 3.95 -27.87
C LEU A 128 4.83 5.41 -28.11
N GLU A 129 3.57 5.78 -27.83
CA GLU A 129 3.04 7.15 -28.00
C GLU A 129 3.58 8.11 -26.93
N PHE A 130 3.98 7.59 -25.77
CA PHE A 130 4.55 8.37 -24.68
C PHE A 130 6.07 8.56 -24.76
N LEU A 131 6.75 7.94 -25.73
CA LEU A 131 8.19 8.15 -25.93
C LEU A 131 8.47 9.59 -26.38
N PRO A 132 9.48 10.28 -25.82
CA PRO A 132 9.79 11.66 -26.21
C PRO A 132 10.19 11.77 -27.69
N ASP A 133 9.69 12.81 -28.35
CA ASP A 133 10.09 13.24 -29.69
C ASP A 133 11.48 13.91 -29.65
N GLY A 134 12.52 13.16 -29.29
CA GLY A 134 13.89 13.63 -29.44
C GLY A 134 14.24 13.86 -30.91
N ALA A 135 14.98 14.92 -31.22
CA ALA A 135 15.47 15.23 -32.57
C ALA A 135 16.09 13.98 -33.24
N GLY A 136 15.34 13.32 -34.13
CA GLY A 136 15.73 12.09 -34.82
C GLY A 136 15.08 10.77 -34.34
N THR A 137 14.02 10.79 -33.51
CA THR A 137 13.30 9.58 -33.06
C THR A 137 11.99 9.29 -33.79
N GLY A 138 11.43 10.24 -34.54
CA GLY A 138 10.22 10.00 -35.36
C GLY A 138 10.37 8.84 -36.35
N SER A 139 11.57 8.63 -36.90
CA SER A 139 11.91 7.48 -37.77
C SER A 139 12.25 6.20 -36.99
N ARG A 140 12.56 6.31 -35.69
CA ARG A 140 12.95 5.17 -34.83
C ARG A 140 11.78 4.53 -34.07
N ARG A 141 10.65 5.23 -33.85
CA ARG A 141 9.46 4.65 -33.19
C ARG A 141 8.98 3.36 -33.85
N HIS A 142 8.92 3.32 -35.19
CA HIS A 142 8.52 2.11 -35.93
C HIS A 142 9.55 0.95 -35.84
N ARG A 143 10.79 1.21 -35.42
CA ARG A 143 11.83 0.17 -35.30
C ARG A 143 11.84 -0.50 -33.93
N ILE A 144 11.13 0.05 -32.94
CA ILE A 144 11.07 -0.51 -31.59
C ILE A 144 10.06 -1.66 -31.59
N SER A 145 10.52 -2.86 -31.24
CA SER A 145 9.64 -4.01 -31.12
C SER A 145 8.84 -3.98 -29.81
N LEU A 146 7.63 -4.55 -29.81
CA LEU A 146 6.83 -4.71 -28.58
C LEU A 146 7.56 -5.56 -27.52
N ALA A 147 8.40 -6.50 -27.95
CA ALA A 147 9.23 -7.30 -27.03
C ALA A 147 10.22 -6.42 -26.26
N SER A 148 10.86 -5.45 -26.94
CA SER A 148 11.77 -4.50 -26.32
C SER A 148 11.05 -3.59 -25.32
N LEU A 149 9.85 -3.10 -25.64
CA LEU A 149 9.04 -2.30 -24.72
C LEU A 149 8.62 -3.10 -23.48
N LYS A 150 8.25 -4.37 -23.67
CA LYS A 150 7.94 -5.28 -22.57
C LYS A 150 9.12 -5.41 -21.61
N GLU A 151 10.32 -5.67 -22.13
CA GLU A 151 11.52 -5.81 -21.29
C GLU A 151 11.93 -4.51 -20.61
N ALA A 152 11.72 -3.38 -21.28
CA ALA A 152 12.09 -2.06 -20.80
C ALA A 152 11.18 -1.53 -19.68
N TYR A 153 9.86 -1.62 -19.85
CA TYR A 153 8.90 -0.87 -19.02
C TYR A 153 7.99 -1.75 -18.17
N VAL A 154 7.80 -3.02 -18.53
CA VAL A 154 6.88 -3.90 -17.81
C VAL A 154 7.60 -4.57 -16.65
N HIS A 155 7.11 -4.32 -15.44
CA HIS A 155 7.61 -4.95 -14.23
C HIS A 155 7.08 -6.37 -14.07
N LYS A 156 5.77 -6.57 -14.28
CA LYS A 156 5.09 -7.85 -14.08
C LYS A 156 3.91 -8.01 -15.03
N MET A 157 3.72 -9.22 -15.56
CA MET A 157 2.55 -9.62 -16.34
C MET A 157 1.91 -10.86 -15.73
N VAL A 158 0.58 -10.89 -15.65
CA VAL A 158 -0.19 -12.04 -15.20
C VAL A 158 -1.34 -12.29 -16.18
N LYS A 159 -1.61 -13.57 -16.44
CA LYS A 159 -2.75 -14.04 -17.23
C LYS A 159 -3.45 -15.16 -16.46
N VAL A 160 -4.76 -15.02 -16.28
CA VAL A 160 -5.61 -16.02 -15.62
C VAL A 160 -6.75 -16.40 -16.55
N THR A 161 -6.95 -17.69 -16.76
CA THR A 161 -7.95 -18.25 -17.71
C THR A 161 -8.85 -19.31 -17.11
N GLU A 162 -8.52 -19.87 -15.94
CA GLU A 162 -9.26 -20.98 -15.32
C GLU A 162 -10.17 -20.48 -14.19
N GLY A 163 -11.48 -20.62 -14.38
CA GLY A 163 -12.51 -20.14 -13.45
C GLY A 163 -12.68 -18.62 -13.47
N ASP A 164 -11.59 -17.91 -13.22
CA ASP A 164 -11.43 -16.47 -13.42
C ASP A 164 -10.84 -16.19 -14.82
N ARG A 165 -11.13 -15.00 -15.36
CA ARG A 165 -10.64 -14.54 -16.66
C ARG A 165 -10.21 -13.08 -16.62
N TRP A 166 -8.91 -12.85 -16.48
CA TRP A 166 -8.34 -11.51 -16.41
C TRP A 166 -6.84 -11.50 -16.74
N SER A 167 -6.32 -10.32 -17.06
CA SER A 167 -4.90 -10.06 -17.26
C SER A 167 -4.46 -8.85 -16.45
N LEU A 168 -3.18 -8.80 -16.06
CA LEU A 168 -2.58 -7.67 -15.37
C LEU A 168 -1.24 -7.35 -16.00
N ILE A 169 -1.00 -6.06 -16.22
CA ILE A 169 0.26 -5.51 -16.70
C ILE A 169 0.66 -4.38 -15.75
N SER A 170 1.72 -4.61 -14.98
CA SER A 170 2.26 -3.65 -14.02
C SER A 170 3.47 -2.94 -14.64
N LEU A 171 3.43 -1.62 -14.68
CA LEU A 171 4.46 -0.76 -15.25
C LEU A 171 5.39 -0.28 -14.13
N SER A 172 6.70 -0.31 -14.40
CA SER A 172 7.73 -0.08 -13.38
C SER A 172 7.80 1.38 -12.96
N ASN A 173 7.73 1.63 -11.64
CA ASN A 173 8.09 2.90 -11.03
C ASN A 173 9.09 2.66 -9.88
N ALA A 174 10.29 3.21 -10.01
CA ALA A 174 11.37 3.05 -9.05
C ALA A 174 11.08 3.72 -7.69
N ALA A 175 10.12 4.64 -7.64
CA ALA A 175 9.64 5.25 -6.40
C ALA A 175 8.60 4.37 -5.67
N GLY A 176 8.29 3.17 -6.17
CA GLY A 176 7.31 2.27 -5.56
C GLY A 176 5.87 2.48 -5.97
N ARG A 177 5.59 3.51 -6.78
CA ARG A 177 4.24 3.83 -7.27
C ARG A 177 3.95 3.20 -8.63
N ASN A 178 3.85 1.87 -8.66
CA ASN A 178 3.63 1.17 -9.93
C ASN A 178 2.24 1.51 -10.48
N VAL A 179 2.14 1.51 -11.81
CA VAL A 179 0.85 1.65 -12.49
C VAL A 179 0.39 0.26 -12.92
N GLU A 180 -0.67 -0.25 -12.31
CA GLU A 180 -1.20 -1.57 -12.59
C GLU A 180 -2.44 -1.47 -13.47
N LEU A 181 -2.32 -1.97 -14.71
CA LEU A 181 -3.42 -2.06 -15.66
C LEU A 181 -4.00 -3.47 -15.61
N LYS A 182 -5.19 -3.61 -15.04
CA LYS A 182 -5.91 -4.88 -14.87
C LYS A 182 -7.07 -4.96 -15.86
N PHE A 183 -7.08 -5.97 -16.71
CA PHE A 183 -8.10 -6.20 -17.73
C PHE A 183 -8.98 -7.36 -17.30
N VAL A 184 -10.22 -7.08 -16.89
CA VAL A 184 -11.09 -8.04 -16.21
C VAL A 184 -12.29 -8.38 -17.08
N ASP A 185 -12.47 -9.67 -17.36
CA ASP A 185 -13.71 -10.20 -17.91
C ASP A 185 -14.55 -10.85 -16.81
N LYS A 186 -13.95 -11.78 -16.07
CA LYS A 186 -14.56 -12.44 -14.92
C LYS A 186 -13.57 -12.52 -13.77
N MET A 187 -13.99 -12.10 -12.59
CA MET A 187 -13.17 -12.19 -11.37
C MET A 187 -14.06 -12.48 -10.18
N ARG A 188 -13.83 -13.61 -9.53
CA ARG A 188 -14.56 -13.98 -8.33
C ARG A 188 -14.11 -13.15 -7.13
N ARG A 189 -12.80 -13.05 -6.92
CA ARG A 189 -12.20 -12.38 -5.75
C ARG A 189 -11.85 -10.94 -6.05
N GLN A 190 -12.73 -10.02 -5.71
CA GLN A 190 -12.56 -8.60 -6.05
C GLN A 190 -12.01 -7.75 -4.89
N PHE A 191 -12.05 -8.25 -3.66
CA PHE A 191 -11.54 -7.59 -2.45
C PHE A 191 -11.02 -8.60 -1.42
N GLU A 192 -10.24 -8.13 -0.45
CA GLU A 192 -9.82 -8.93 0.71
C GLU A 192 -10.49 -8.42 2.01
N PHE A 193 -10.48 -7.10 2.22
CA PHE A 193 -11.15 -6.43 3.32
C PHE A 193 -12.06 -5.30 2.79
N SER A 194 -12.92 -4.77 3.66
CA SER A 194 -13.82 -3.67 3.29
C SER A 194 -13.07 -2.40 2.90
N VAL A 195 -11.93 -2.12 3.53
CA VAL A 195 -11.14 -0.89 3.37
C VAL A 195 -10.44 -0.77 2.01
N ASP A 196 -10.32 -1.88 1.27
CA ASP A 196 -9.74 -1.97 -0.07
C ASP A 196 -10.77 -2.42 -1.13
N SER A 197 -12.06 -2.30 -0.82
CA SER A 197 -13.16 -2.79 -1.67
C SER A 197 -13.75 -1.73 -2.62
N PHE A 198 -13.19 -0.52 -2.64
CA PHE A 198 -13.75 0.59 -3.39
C PHE A 198 -13.28 0.60 -4.85
N GLN A 199 -14.23 0.69 -5.76
CA GLN A 199 -13.98 0.88 -7.18
C GLN A 199 -14.70 2.14 -7.67
N ILE A 200 -13.94 3.13 -8.13
CA ILE A 200 -14.48 4.41 -8.62
C ILE A 200 -14.61 4.35 -10.13
N ILE A 201 -15.82 4.52 -10.66
CA ILE A 201 -16.09 4.46 -12.10
C ILE A 201 -15.63 5.75 -12.77
N LEU A 202 -14.69 5.65 -13.70
CA LEU A 202 -14.00 6.81 -14.30
C LEU A 202 -14.68 7.36 -15.54
N ASP A 203 -15.60 6.61 -16.18
CA ASP A 203 -16.18 6.97 -17.48
C ASP A 203 -16.77 8.39 -17.55
N SER A 204 -17.49 8.82 -16.50
CA SER A 204 -18.06 10.18 -16.46
C SER A 204 -17.00 11.28 -16.35
N LEU A 205 -15.90 11.01 -15.63
CA LEU A 205 -14.77 11.93 -15.52
C LEU A 205 -13.97 11.99 -16.82
N LEU A 206 -13.72 10.85 -17.46
CA LEU A 206 -13.02 10.78 -18.74
C LEU A 206 -13.81 11.49 -19.85
N LEU A 207 -15.13 11.28 -19.91
CA LEU A 207 -16.01 11.98 -20.85
C LEU A 207 -15.98 13.49 -20.62
N PHE A 208 -15.94 13.93 -19.35
CA PHE A 208 -15.79 15.33 -19.02
C PHE A 208 -14.48 15.92 -19.56
N TYR A 209 -13.36 15.21 -19.47
CA TYR A 209 -12.09 15.67 -20.06
C TYR A 209 -12.15 15.78 -21.58
N ASP A 210 -12.86 14.88 -22.26
CA ASP A 210 -12.97 14.90 -23.72
C ASP A 210 -13.89 16.02 -24.23
N CYS A 211 -14.88 16.42 -23.44
CA CYS A 211 -15.93 17.35 -23.87
C CYS A 211 -15.83 18.76 -23.28
N SER A 212 -15.21 18.93 -22.11
CA SER A 212 -15.17 20.21 -21.40
C SER A 212 -13.88 20.98 -21.69
N ASN A 213 -14.02 22.23 -22.13
CA ASN A 213 -12.92 23.19 -22.20
C ASN A 213 -12.75 24.00 -20.90
N MET A 214 -13.61 23.76 -19.89
CA MET A 214 -13.60 24.49 -18.63
C MET A 214 -12.98 23.64 -17.51
N THR A 215 -12.21 24.30 -16.64
CA THR A 215 -11.65 23.69 -15.44
C THR A 215 -12.76 23.34 -14.45
N MET A 216 -12.61 22.22 -13.76
CA MET A 216 -13.57 21.74 -12.77
C MET A 216 -13.71 22.72 -11.59
N SER A 217 -14.93 22.94 -11.13
CA SER A 217 -15.26 23.77 -9.96
C SER A 217 -16.40 23.15 -9.16
N ASP A 218 -16.65 23.63 -7.94
CA ASP A 218 -17.72 23.11 -7.06
C ASP A 218 -19.13 23.21 -7.70
N ASN A 219 -19.35 24.18 -8.59
CA ASN A 219 -20.61 24.33 -9.31
C ASN A 219 -20.60 23.65 -10.68
N PHE A 220 -19.49 23.06 -11.09
CA PHE A 220 -19.30 22.47 -12.41
C PHE A 220 -18.28 21.32 -12.37
N TYR A 221 -18.79 20.12 -12.07
CA TYR A 221 -18.03 18.87 -12.04
C TYR A 221 -18.91 17.70 -12.50
N PRO A 222 -18.32 16.62 -13.05
CA PRO A 222 -19.09 15.45 -13.46
C PRO A 222 -19.60 14.67 -12.25
N THR A 223 -20.77 14.05 -12.38
CA THR A 223 -21.27 13.09 -11.40
C THR A 223 -20.43 11.80 -11.51
N VAL A 224 -19.65 11.51 -10.48
CA VAL A 224 -18.84 10.28 -10.40
C VAL A 224 -19.44 9.34 -9.36
N VAL A 225 -19.46 8.05 -9.67
CA VAL A 225 -20.01 7.00 -8.81
C VAL A 225 -18.90 6.05 -8.38
N ALA A 226 -18.91 5.64 -7.12
CA ALA A 226 -18.11 4.54 -6.61
C ALA A 226 -18.98 3.37 -6.19
N GLU A 227 -18.43 2.17 -6.35
CA GLU A 227 -18.98 0.91 -5.89
C GLU A 227 -18.12 0.35 -4.75
N SER A 228 -18.74 -0.20 -3.72
CA SER A 228 -18.07 -1.09 -2.78
C SER A 228 -18.35 -2.55 -3.14
N VAL A 229 -17.33 -3.27 -3.61
CA VAL A 229 -17.48 -4.71 -3.90
C VAL A 229 -17.54 -5.58 -2.63
N TYR A 230 -17.37 -4.98 -1.45
CA TYR A 230 -17.64 -5.59 -0.15
C TYR A 230 -19.16 -5.77 0.10
N GLY A 231 -19.99 -4.94 -0.53
CA GLY A 231 -21.43 -4.87 -0.31
C GLY A 231 -21.85 -3.44 0.02
N ASP A 232 -22.28 -3.17 1.24
CA ASP A 232 -22.75 -1.83 1.63
C ASP A 232 -21.61 -0.79 1.58
N TYR A 233 -21.81 0.26 0.78
CA TYR A 233 -20.83 1.33 0.60
C TYR A 233 -20.61 2.15 1.87
N GLN A 234 -21.69 2.50 2.59
CA GLN A 234 -21.60 3.31 3.79
C GLN A 234 -20.93 2.55 4.93
N GLU A 235 -21.18 1.25 5.05
CA GLU A 235 -20.48 0.40 6.01
C GLU A 235 -18.99 0.30 5.69
N ALA A 236 -18.63 0.07 4.42
CA ALA A 236 -17.21 0.04 4.02
C ALA A 236 -16.54 1.40 4.27
N LEU A 237 -17.21 2.51 3.97
CA LEU A 237 -16.68 3.87 4.21
C LEU A 237 -16.52 4.16 5.70
N TYR A 238 -17.44 3.66 6.53
CA TYR A 238 -17.31 3.71 7.98
C TYR A 238 -16.09 2.93 8.46
N HIS A 239 -15.86 1.72 7.93
CA HIS A 239 -14.65 0.94 8.24
C HIS A 239 -13.37 1.67 7.84
N LEU A 240 -13.32 2.28 6.65
CA LEU A 240 -12.18 3.07 6.20
C LEU A 240 -11.92 4.26 7.15
N THR A 241 -12.96 5.00 7.50
CA THR A 241 -12.87 6.20 8.36
C THR A 241 -12.48 5.87 9.81
N LYS A 242 -12.94 4.74 10.33
CA LYS A 242 -12.66 4.30 11.71
C LYS A 242 -11.46 3.36 11.83
N LYS A 243 -10.74 3.12 10.73
CA LYS A 243 -9.65 2.15 10.64
C LYS A 243 -10.06 0.76 11.15
N LEU A 244 -11.14 0.20 10.61
CA LEU A 244 -11.67 -1.10 11.00
C LEU A 244 -11.36 -2.17 9.96
N ILE A 245 -10.92 -3.35 10.42
CA ILE A 245 -10.68 -4.54 9.60
C ILE A 245 -11.94 -5.38 9.62
N ALA A 246 -12.59 -5.51 8.46
CA ALA A 246 -13.75 -6.36 8.28
C ALA A 246 -13.70 -7.05 6.92
N THR A 247 -14.16 -8.30 6.88
CA THR A 247 -14.37 -9.07 5.65
C THR A 247 -15.67 -9.87 5.78
N ARG A 248 -16.40 -10.05 4.67
CA ARG A 248 -17.64 -10.86 4.60
C ARG A 248 -17.41 -12.23 3.97
N ALA A 249 -16.29 -12.40 3.26
CA ALA A 249 -15.95 -13.61 2.52
C ALA A 249 -14.56 -14.13 2.94
N PRO A 250 -14.35 -14.49 4.23
CA PRO A 250 -13.06 -14.98 4.71
C PRO A 250 -12.55 -16.18 3.90
N GLU A 251 -13.44 -17.02 3.38
CA GLU A 251 -13.14 -18.17 2.54
C GLU A 251 -12.49 -17.83 1.18
N GLU A 252 -12.59 -16.57 0.76
CA GLU A 252 -11.99 -16.09 -0.48
C GLU A 252 -10.58 -15.52 -0.29
N ILE A 253 -10.19 -15.25 0.96
CA ILE A 253 -8.86 -14.74 1.30
C ILE A 253 -7.81 -15.82 1.01
N ARG A 254 -6.73 -15.42 0.32
CA ARG A 254 -5.55 -16.26 0.03
C ARG A 254 -4.44 -16.02 1.05
N GLY A 255 -3.36 -16.81 0.98
CA GLY A 255 -2.24 -16.72 1.92
C GLY A 255 -1.63 -15.32 2.03
N GLY A 256 -1.69 -14.51 0.96
CA GLY A 256 -1.25 -13.12 0.97
C GLY A 256 -2.09 -12.20 1.87
N GLY A 257 -3.35 -12.56 2.16
CA GLY A 257 -4.22 -11.79 3.05
C GLY A 257 -3.73 -11.73 4.49
N LEU A 258 -2.92 -12.71 4.93
CA LEU A 258 -2.24 -12.63 6.23
C LEU A 258 -1.28 -11.43 6.28
N PHE A 259 -0.51 -11.21 5.21
CA PHE A 259 0.41 -10.07 5.14
C PHE A 259 -0.36 -8.75 5.13
N LYS A 260 -1.42 -8.66 4.34
CA LYS A 260 -2.28 -7.47 4.31
C LYS A 260 -2.93 -7.19 5.67
N TYR A 261 -3.41 -8.23 6.35
CA TYR A 261 -3.95 -8.11 7.70
C TYR A 261 -2.93 -7.54 8.69
N CYS A 262 -1.73 -8.12 8.76
CA CYS A 262 -0.66 -7.61 9.63
C CYS A 262 -0.23 -6.17 9.25
N HIS A 263 -0.32 -5.82 7.97
CA HIS A 263 -0.02 -4.49 7.45
C HIS A 263 -1.08 -3.46 7.83
N LEU A 264 -2.35 -3.86 7.92
CA LEU A 264 -3.41 -3.03 8.50
C LEU A 264 -3.18 -2.82 10.00
N LEU A 265 -2.81 -3.88 10.74
CA LEU A 265 -2.53 -3.79 12.18
C LEU A 265 -1.38 -2.81 12.51
N VAL A 266 -0.28 -2.81 11.74
CA VAL A 266 0.82 -1.86 11.97
C VAL A 266 0.45 -0.40 11.67
N ARG A 267 -0.67 -0.17 10.96
CA ARG A 267 -1.24 1.17 10.65
C ARG A 267 -2.39 1.55 11.59
N ASP A 268 -2.46 0.90 12.75
CA ASP A 268 -3.46 1.09 13.81
C ASP A 268 -4.89 0.71 13.42
N TYR A 269 -5.07 -0.14 12.41
CA TYR A 269 -6.39 -0.71 12.15
C TYR A 269 -6.76 -1.75 13.20
N LYS A 270 -8.04 -1.82 13.55
CA LYS A 270 -8.58 -2.74 14.55
C LYS A 270 -9.65 -3.63 13.96
N PRO A 271 -9.78 -4.90 14.38
CA PRO A 271 -10.89 -5.75 13.95
C PRO A 271 -12.25 -5.11 14.27
N ALA A 272 -13.16 -5.08 13.30
CA ALA A 272 -14.52 -4.54 13.53
C ALA A 272 -15.31 -5.38 14.54
N LYS A 273 -15.01 -6.69 14.62
CA LYS A 273 -15.64 -7.65 15.52
C LYS A 273 -14.56 -8.49 16.22
N GLU A 274 -14.26 -8.16 17.48
CA GLU A 274 -13.22 -8.86 18.26
C GLU A 274 -13.51 -10.37 18.43
N GLU A 275 -14.78 -10.75 18.51
CA GLU A 275 -15.20 -12.15 18.65
C GLU A 275 -14.77 -13.03 17.46
N GLN A 276 -14.71 -12.45 16.26
CA GLN A 276 -14.38 -13.17 15.01
C GLN A 276 -12.88 -13.12 14.69
N LEU A 277 -12.12 -12.30 15.41
CA LEU A 277 -10.68 -12.07 15.21
C LEU A 277 -9.89 -13.38 15.17
N LYS A 278 -10.02 -14.19 16.23
CA LYS A 278 -9.27 -15.44 16.36
C LYS A 278 -9.68 -16.49 15.34
N GLN A 279 -10.89 -16.44 14.82
CA GLN A 279 -11.30 -17.32 13.73
C GLN A 279 -10.68 -16.87 12.40
N LEU A 280 -10.68 -15.57 12.14
CA LEU A 280 -10.10 -14.99 10.92
C LEU A 280 -8.58 -15.19 10.88
N GLU A 281 -7.86 -14.94 11.97
CA GLU A 281 -6.41 -15.19 12.05
C GLU A 281 -6.06 -16.66 11.81
N ARG A 282 -6.78 -17.60 12.44
CA ARG A 282 -6.60 -19.04 12.20
C ARG A 282 -6.81 -19.41 10.74
N TYR A 283 -7.83 -18.83 10.09
CA TYR A 283 -8.10 -19.06 8.67
C TYR A 283 -6.94 -18.54 7.80
N MET A 284 -6.51 -17.29 8.01
CA MET A 284 -5.42 -16.67 7.25
C MET A 284 -4.09 -17.41 7.43
N CYS A 285 -3.75 -17.81 8.66
CA CYS A 285 -2.58 -18.64 8.93
C CYS A 285 -2.68 -19.99 8.21
N SER A 286 -3.81 -20.69 8.30
CA SER A 286 -4.00 -21.95 7.58
C SER A 286 -3.84 -21.78 6.07
N ARG A 287 -4.44 -20.73 5.49
CA ARG A 287 -4.33 -20.45 4.05
C ARG A 287 -2.93 -20.05 3.63
N PHE A 288 -2.19 -19.34 4.49
CA PHE A 288 -0.79 -19.00 4.27
C PHE A 288 0.07 -20.25 4.09
N PHE A 289 -0.04 -21.24 4.99
CA PHE A 289 0.73 -22.49 4.86
C PHE A 289 0.28 -23.37 3.69
N ILE A 290 -1.01 -23.33 3.32
CA ILE A 290 -1.52 -24.06 2.15
C ILE A 290 -1.00 -23.46 0.84
N ASP A 291 -1.06 -22.13 0.71
CA ASP A 291 -0.64 -21.45 -0.52
C ASP A 291 0.90 -21.34 -0.62
N PHE A 292 1.63 -21.35 0.51
CA PHE A 292 3.09 -21.25 0.59
C PHE A 292 3.69 -22.35 1.50
N PRO A 293 3.69 -23.62 1.07
CA PRO A 293 4.18 -24.72 1.89
C PRO A 293 5.70 -24.69 2.11
N ASP A 294 6.47 -24.17 1.15
CA ASP A 294 7.93 -24.17 1.21
C ASP A 294 8.49 -22.92 1.89
N LEU A 295 9.44 -23.09 2.82
CA LEU A 295 10.10 -21.98 3.53
C LEU A 295 10.80 -21.00 2.56
N ALA A 296 11.40 -21.50 1.48
CA ALA A 296 12.01 -20.65 0.45
C ALA A 296 10.98 -19.76 -0.27
N ASN A 297 9.77 -20.28 -0.49
CA ASN A 297 8.67 -19.51 -1.08
C ASN A 297 8.13 -18.48 -0.09
N GLN A 298 7.99 -18.84 1.18
CA GLN A 298 7.61 -17.92 2.25
C GLN A 298 8.61 -16.75 2.36
N ARG A 299 9.91 -17.04 2.41
CA ARG A 299 10.98 -16.02 2.45
C ARG A 299 10.88 -15.03 1.29
N ARG A 300 10.86 -15.55 0.05
CA ARG A 300 10.78 -14.71 -1.15
C ARG A 300 9.53 -13.83 -1.17
N LYS A 301 8.39 -14.37 -0.72
CA LYS A 301 7.13 -13.62 -0.66
C LYS A 301 7.17 -12.53 0.41
N LEU A 302 7.71 -12.83 1.59
CA LEU A 302 7.84 -11.86 2.68
C LEU A 302 8.84 -10.75 2.34
N GLU A 303 10.02 -11.08 1.81
CA GLU A 303 11.01 -10.09 1.35
C GLU A 303 10.44 -9.18 0.24
N SER A 304 9.73 -9.77 -0.73
CA SER A 304 9.03 -9.00 -1.76
C SER A 304 7.93 -8.11 -1.18
N TYR A 305 7.18 -8.58 -0.18
CA TYR A 305 6.14 -7.78 0.47
C TYR A 305 6.75 -6.56 1.18
N LEU A 306 7.82 -6.78 1.96
CA LEU A 306 8.55 -5.72 2.66
C LEU A 306 9.11 -4.67 1.70
N THR A 307 9.68 -5.12 0.58
CA THR A 307 10.27 -4.22 -0.43
C THR A 307 9.20 -3.37 -1.12
N ASN A 308 8.02 -3.94 -1.39
CA ASN A 308 6.97 -3.26 -2.15
C ASN A 308 6.05 -2.39 -1.29
N HIS A 309 5.85 -2.71 0.00
CA HIS A 309 4.85 -2.02 0.83
C HIS A 309 5.44 -1.05 1.85
N PHE A 310 6.74 -1.14 2.13
CA PHE A 310 7.42 -0.30 3.11
C PHE A 310 8.51 0.54 2.43
N ILE A 311 8.06 1.47 1.60
CA ILE A 311 8.90 2.34 0.76
C ILE A 311 8.96 3.74 1.37
N GLY A 312 10.16 4.32 1.43
CA GLY A 312 10.41 5.60 2.09
C GLY A 312 10.83 5.45 3.55
N ASP A 313 11.42 6.51 4.11
CA ASP A 313 12.02 6.49 5.45
C ASP A 313 10.98 6.26 6.57
N GLU A 314 9.79 6.86 6.46
CA GLU A 314 8.72 6.69 7.45
C GLU A 314 8.21 5.25 7.48
N GLU A 315 7.89 4.68 6.32
CA GLU A 315 7.41 3.30 6.23
C GLU A 315 8.50 2.28 6.56
N ARG A 316 9.77 2.58 6.27
CA ARG A 316 10.89 1.70 6.65
C ARG A 316 10.91 1.43 8.15
N SER A 317 10.62 2.44 8.96
CA SER A 317 10.56 2.30 10.43
C SER A 317 9.48 1.30 10.89
N ASN A 318 8.43 1.09 10.09
CA ASN A 318 7.36 0.15 10.41
C ASN A 318 7.69 -1.31 10.05
N ARG A 319 8.78 -1.60 9.31
CA ARG A 319 9.12 -2.97 8.89
C ARG A 319 9.35 -3.90 10.08
N TYR A 320 10.11 -3.45 11.07
CA TYR A 320 10.36 -4.23 12.29
C TYR A 320 9.06 -4.49 13.05
N ALA A 321 8.26 -3.45 13.29
CA ALA A 321 6.98 -3.57 13.98
C ALA A 321 6.02 -4.52 13.24
N TYR A 322 5.96 -4.45 11.91
CA TYR A 322 5.19 -5.36 11.07
C TYR A 322 5.63 -6.81 11.24
N LEU A 323 6.94 -7.09 11.23
CA LEU A 323 7.47 -8.43 11.42
C LEU A 323 7.16 -8.99 12.81
N MET A 324 7.23 -8.16 13.85
CA MET A 324 6.82 -8.56 15.21
C MET A 324 5.32 -8.87 15.30
N ILE A 325 4.47 -8.10 14.62
CA ILE A 325 3.03 -8.39 14.54
C ILE A 325 2.79 -9.71 13.80
N LEU A 326 3.47 -9.92 12.66
CA LEU A 326 3.36 -11.15 11.88
C LEU A 326 3.81 -12.36 12.71
N GLN A 327 4.93 -12.24 13.42
CA GLN A 327 5.45 -13.27 14.32
C GLN A 327 4.40 -13.65 15.39
N ARG A 328 3.84 -12.65 16.07
CA ARG A 328 2.80 -12.84 17.09
C ARG A 328 1.56 -13.56 16.53
N VAL A 329 1.04 -13.10 15.38
CA VAL A 329 -0.15 -13.70 14.76
C VAL A 329 0.11 -15.14 14.35
N VAL A 330 1.28 -15.43 13.75
CA VAL A 330 1.67 -16.80 13.37
C VAL A 330 1.84 -17.70 14.59
N ASP A 331 2.43 -17.20 15.68
CA ASP A 331 2.61 -18.00 16.90
C ASP A 331 1.29 -18.33 17.60
N GLU A 332 0.44 -17.31 17.83
CA GLU A 332 -0.82 -17.44 18.56
C GLU A 332 -1.92 -18.18 17.77
N SER A 333 -1.96 -18.02 16.45
CA SER A 333 -3.11 -18.44 15.63
C SER A 333 -2.82 -19.60 14.67
N THR A 334 -1.61 -20.17 14.68
CA THR A 334 -1.32 -21.42 13.95
C THR A 334 -1.71 -22.66 14.76
N VAL A 335 -2.55 -23.51 14.17
CA VAL A 335 -3.06 -24.75 14.79
C VAL A 335 -1.93 -25.77 15.01
N CYS A 336 -2.00 -26.54 16.11
CA CYS A 336 -0.95 -27.46 16.58
C CYS A 336 -0.46 -28.51 15.56
N LEU A 337 -1.25 -28.82 14.54
CA LEU A 337 -0.90 -29.80 13.50
C LEU A 337 0.28 -29.35 12.61
N MET A 338 0.68 -28.09 12.67
CA MET A 338 1.77 -27.52 11.85
C MET A 338 2.93 -27.00 12.72
N GLY A 339 3.25 -27.71 13.80
CA GLY A 339 4.23 -27.23 14.79
C GLY A 339 5.67 -27.12 14.26
N HIS A 340 6.07 -27.94 13.28
CA HIS A 340 7.40 -27.85 12.69
C HIS A 340 7.51 -26.68 11.71
N GLU A 341 6.54 -26.58 10.80
CA GLU A 341 6.40 -25.50 9.82
C GLU A 341 6.29 -24.16 10.53
N ARG A 342 5.47 -24.08 11.59
CA ARG A 342 5.35 -22.90 12.45
C ARG A 342 6.70 -22.45 12.98
N ARG A 343 7.50 -23.34 13.58
CA ARG A 343 8.82 -22.98 14.11
C ARG A 343 9.77 -22.50 13.02
N GLN A 344 9.74 -23.12 11.84
CA GLN A 344 10.57 -22.69 10.72
C GLN A 344 10.19 -21.28 10.24
N THR A 345 8.89 -21.00 10.09
CA THR A 345 8.40 -19.68 9.70
C THR A 345 8.69 -18.62 10.77
N LEU A 346 8.51 -18.93 12.05
CA LEU A 346 8.85 -18.01 13.15
C LEU A 346 10.33 -17.66 13.14
N ASN A 347 11.22 -18.66 13.01
CA ASN A 347 12.67 -18.42 12.91
C ASN A 347 13.04 -17.56 11.69
N LEU A 348 12.37 -17.76 10.56
CA LEU A 348 12.54 -16.93 9.37
C LEU A 348 12.12 -15.48 9.63
N ILE A 349 10.98 -15.27 10.30
CA ILE A 349 10.51 -13.93 10.65
C ILE A 349 11.50 -13.25 11.60
N ASP A 350 12.00 -13.96 12.61
CA ASP A 350 13.00 -13.46 13.56
C ASP A 350 14.33 -13.10 12.87
N GLU A 351 14.77 -13.90 11.90
CA GLU A 351 15.95 -13.62 11.08
C GLU A 351 15.78 -12.29 10.32
N LEU A 352 14.65 -12.11 9.63
CA LEU A 352 14.35 -10.90 8.86
C LEU A 352 14.15 -9.68 9.77
N ALA A 353 13.54 -9.86 10.94
CA ALA A 353 13.36 -8.80 11.92
C ALA A 353 14.70 -8.31 12.46
N SER A 354 15.62 -9.25 12.76
CA SER A 354 16.98 -8.94 13.18
C SER A 354 17.73 -8.18 12.09
N GLN A 355 17.68 -8.65 10.84
CA GLN A 355 18.31 -7.96 9.69
C GLN A 355 17.79 -6.53 9.55
N THR A 356 16.48 -6.35 9.58
CA THR A 356 15.83 -5.02 9.49
C THR A 356 16.29 -4.09 10.62
N TYR A 357 16.31 -4.60 11.86
CA TYR A 357 16.75 -3.82 13.02
C TYR A 357 18.22 -3.36 12.90
N TYR A 358 19.12 -4.24 12.46
CA TYR A 358 20.52 -3.88 12.24
C TYR A 358 20.70 -2.88 11.09
N GLU A 359 19.96 -3.02 9.99
CA GLU A 359 19.98 -2.04 8.90
C GLU A 359 19.57 -0.65 9.39
N ASP A 360 18.49 -0.55 10.17
CA ASP A 360 18.00 0.72 10.69
C ASP A 360 19.00 1.34 11.69
N MET A 361 19.62 0.52 12.55
CA MET A 361 20.69 0.95 13.46
C MET A 361 21.92 1.51 12.71
N LEU A 362 22.35 0.85 11.64
CA LEU A 362 23.48 1.30 10.82
C LEU A 362 23.16 2.62 10.11
N LEU A 363 21.95 2.75 9.56
CA LEU A 363 21.50 3.98 8.90
C LEU A 363 21.42 5.15 9.88
N ALA A 364 20.93 4.92 11.10
CA ALA A 364 20.87 5.93 12.15
C ALA A 364 22.28 6.43 12.55
N SER A 365 23.23 5.51 12.72
CA SER A 365 24.63 5.84 13.02
C SER A 365 25.30 6.65 11.90
N ASN A 366 25.09 6.25 10.64
CA ASN A 366 25.62 6.98 9.48
C ASN A 366 25.02 8.39 9.34
N LYS A 367 23.71 8.55 9.60
CA LYS A 367 23.04 9.87 9.62
C LYS A 367 23.64 10.77 10.71
N GLN A 368 23.96 10.23 11.89
CA GLN A 368 24.63 10.98 12.97
C GLN A 368 26.05 11.41 12.58
N GLN A 369 26.85 10.54 11.96
CA GLN A 369 28.21 10.89 11.52
C GLN A 369 28.22 11.98 10.44
N GLN A 370 27.27 11.93 9.49
CA GLN A 370 27.12 12.96 8.45
C GLN A 370 26.64 14.30 9.02
N ALA A 371 25.75 14.30 10.01
CA ALA A 371 25.30 15.50 10.71
C ALA A 371 26.42 16.17 11.52
N VAL A 372 27.31 15.38 12.14
CA VAL A 372 28.49 15.91 12.82
C VAL A 372 29.46 16.51 11.81
N ALA A 373 29.75 15.84 10.70
CA ALA A 373 30.65 16.36 9.67
C ALA A 373 30.18 17.66 9.01
N THR A 374 28.86 17.85 8.83
CA THR A 374 28.29 19.09 8.28
C THR A 374 28.30 20.24 9.29
N ASN A 375 28.21 19.97 10.60
CA ASN A 375 28.37 20.99 11.64
C ASN A 375 29.83 21.40 11.88
N CYS A 376 30.81 20.56 11.52
CA CYS A 376 32.24 20.88 11.62
C CYS A 376 32.77 21.73 10.44
N GLY A 377 32.01 21.88 9.36
CA GLY A 377 32.43 22.60 8.15
C GLY A 377 32.38 24.14 8.24
N GLY A 378 31.94 24.69 9.38
CA GLY A 378 31.73 26.13 9.57
C GLY A 378 32.83 26.88 10.31
N ALA A 379 33.89 26.23 10.81
CA ALA A 379 34.92 26.93 11.58
C ALA A 379 36.34 26.44 11.30
N ALA A 380 37.18 27.42 10.97
CA ALA A 380 38.64 27.48 11.09
C ALA A 380 39.49 27.06 9.88
N ASN A 381 39.91 28.08 9.12
CA ASN A 381 41.32 28.28 8.81
C ASN A 381 42.14 28.14 10.10
N GLY A 382 42.98 27.11 10.20
CA GLY A 382 43.85 26.91 11.35
C GLY A 382 44.64 25.62 11.25
N THR A 383 45.88 25.73 10.79
CA THR A 383 46.90 24.67 10.81
C THR A 383 47.09 24.09 12.21
N ALA A 384 46.79 22.80 12.39
CA ALA A 384 47.33 22.00 13.49
C ALA A 384 47.43 20.52 13.08
N THR A 385 48.67 20.04 13.04
CA THR A 385 49.05 18.63 12.91
C THR A 385 48.72 17.87 14.18
N GLY A 386 47.84 16.87 14.11
CA GLY A 386 47.55 15.94 15.20
C GLY A 386 47.00 14.62 14.67
N SER A 387 47.68 13.53 14.97
CA SER A 387 47.33 12.15 14.60
C SER A 387 45.96 11.71 15.15
N PRO A 388 45.16 10.92 14.41
CA PRO A 388 43.87 10.44 14.90
C PRO A 388 44.07 9.37 16.00
N GLN A 389 43.62 9.67 17.22
CA GLN A 389 43.42 8.67 18.26
C GLN A 389 42.12 7.90 17.98
N GLN A 390 42.26 6.59 17.83
CA GLN A 390 41.20 5.63 17.60
C GLN A 390 40.49 5.35 18.94
N LEU A 391 39.24 5.81 19.10
CA LEU A 391 38.40 5.44 20.23
C LEU A 391 37.96 3.97 20.07
N ALA A 392 38.51 3.09 20.89
CA ALA A 392 38.10 1.68 20.96
C ALA A 392 36.73 1.58 21.63
N LEU A 393 35.77 0.94 20.95
CA LEU A 393 34.50 0.50 21.53
C LEU A 393 34.76 -0.81 22.29
N ASP A 394 34.66 -0.76 23.62
CA ASP A 394 34.80 -1.92 24.50
C ASP A 394 33.45 -2.67 24.55
N LEU A 395 33.36 -3.81 23.85
CA LEU A 395 32.13 -4.61 23.75
C LEU A 395 32.18 -5.76 24.77
N ALA A 396 31.29 -5.73 25.76
CA ALA A 396 31.21 -6.71 26.85
C ALA A 396 31.00 -8.17 26.35
N SER A 397 31.45 -9.15 27.13
CA SER A 397 31.47 -10.57 26.76
C SER A 397 30.07 -11.18 26.57
N GLY A 398 29.74 -11.61 25.34
CA GLY A 398 28.53 -12.35 24.98
C GLY A 398 28.87 -13.67 24.27
N THR A 399 28.02 -14.69 24.42
CA THR A 399 28.24 -16.07 23.97
C THR A 399 28.23 -16.19 22.44
N PHE A 400 29.23 -16.88 21.87
CA PHE A 400 29.33 -17.19 20.45
C PHE A 400 28.31 -18.27 20.03
N VAL A 401 27.60 -18.05 18.93
CA VAL A 401 26.85 -19.11 18.24
C VAL A 401 27.46 -19.28 16.85
N GLN A 402 27.97 -20.49 16.58
CA GLN A 402 28.58 -20.85 15.30
C GLN A 402 27.51 -21.39 14.34
N PHE A 403 27.45 -20.85 13.12
CA PHE A 403 26.66 -21.42 12.01
C PHE A 403 27.53 -21.75 10.80
N THR A 404 26.99 -22.62 9.95
CA THR A 404 27.67 -23.35 8.87
C THR A 404 28.14 -22.53 7.66
N ASN A 405 28.03 -21.19 7.69
CA ASN A 405 28.52 -20.31 6.62
C ASN A 405 29.52 -19.23 7.09
N GLY A 406 30.34 -19.52 8.10
CA GLY A 406 31.63 -18.86 8.30
C GLY A 406 31.62 -17.40 8.80
N GLY A 407 30.48 -16.86 9.24
CA GLY A 407 30.40 -15.56 9.90
C GLY A 407 30.17 -15.70 11.40
N TYR A 408 30.92 -14.94 12.21
CA TYR A 408 30.68 -14.79 13.66
C TYR A 408 29.88 -13.51 13.91
N TYR A 409 28.80 -13.60 14.69
CA TYR A 409 27.99 -12.44 15.05
C TYR A 409 27.76 -12.39 16.57
N TYR A 410 27.71 -11.15 17.08
CA TYR A 410 27.45 -10.84 18.47
C TYR A 410 25.94 -10.69 18.68
N THR A 411 25.37 -11.36 19.68
CA THR A 411 23.98 -11.18 20.09
C THR A 411 23.94 -10.66 21.53
N PRO A 412 23.47 -9.43 21.81
CA PRO A 412 23.13 -9.07 23.17
C PRO A 412 21.79 -9.73 23.53
N TYR A 413 21.78 -10.53 24.60
CA TYR A 413 20.58 -11.12 25.17
C TYR A 413 19.71 -10.01 25.78
N VAL A 414 18.55 -9.72 25.20
CA VAL A 414 17.61 -8.72 25.75
C VAL A 414 16.65 -9.42 26.71
N SER A 415 17.00 -9.44 27.99
CA SER A 415 16.08 -9.84 29.06
C SER A 415 15.10 -8.70 29.33
N SER A 416 13.86 -8.85 28.88
CA SER A 416 12.67 -8.04 29.21
C SER A 416 12.43 -6.74 28.41
N LEU A 417 11.18 -6.60 27.95
CA LEU A 417 10.60 -5.51 27.15
C LEU A 417 10.31 -4.21 27.94
N SER A 418 10.80 -4.07 29.17
CA SER A 418 10.46 -2.92 30.05
C SER A 418 11.38 -1.70 29.91
N GLN A 419 12.44 -1.76 29.09
CA GLN A 419 13.41 -0.65 28.95
C GLN A 419 13.19 0.28 27.74
N LEU A 420 12.15 0.09 26.93
CA LEU A 420 11.84 0.97 25.78
C LEU A 420 11.19 2.33 26.16
N SER A 421 11.13 2.69 27.46
CA SER A 421 10.44 3.91 27.94
C SER A 421 11.37 5.08 28.32
N GLN A 422 12.66 5.05 28.00
CA GLN A 422 13.57 6.16 28.30
C GLN A 422 14.25 6.72 27.05
N PHE A 423 13.50 7.50 26.27
CA PHE A 423 14.10 8.55 25.45
C PHE A 423 13.84 9.90 26.15
N PRO A 424 14.89 10.72 26.43
CA PRO A 424 14.66 12.06 26.95
C PRO A 424 14.11 12.95 25.84
N THR A 425 12.96 13.56 26.11
CA THR A 425 12.43 14.71 25.37
C THR A 425 13.32 15.93 25.64
N ASN A 426 14.37 16.13 24.84
CA ASN A 426 15.14 17.38 24.93
C ASN A 426 14.42 18.50 24.18
N SER A 427 13.69 19.29 24.97
CA SER A 427 13.29 20.67 24.67
C SER A 427 14.52 21.54 24.41
N CYS A 428 14.58 22.16 23.23
CA CYS A 428 15.57 23.20 22.93
C CYS A 428 15.26 24.46 23.74
N ILE A 429 16.04 24.74 24.79
CA ILE A 429 16.15 26.07 25.38
C ILE A 429 17.52 26.62 25.01
N CYS A 430 17.53 27.56 24.07
CA CYS A 430 18.70 28.38 23.77
C CYS A 430 18.85 29.46 24.85
N SER A 431 19.96 29.43 25.59
CA SER A 431 20.37 30.53 26.47
C SER A 431 21.68 31.12 25.94
N SER A 432 21.60 32.34 25.44
CA SER A 432 22.73 33.19 25.05
C SER A 432 23.48 33.71 26.28
N THR A 433 24.80 33.65 26.25
CA THR A 433 25.69 34.33 27.19
C THR A 433 25.86 35.82 26.81
N GLY A 434 25.86 36.72 27.80
CA GLY A 434 26.46 38.05 27.64
C GLY A 434 25.88 39.22 28.44
N SER A 435 26.30 39.33 29.70
CA SER A 435 26.70 40.59 30.38
C SER A 435 25.70 41.73 30.61
N SER A 436 25.37 42.01 31.89
CA SER A 436 25.66 43.28 32.57
C SER A 436 25.14 43.31 34.04
N ARG A 437 25.73 44.21 34.82
CA ARG A 437 25.83 44.34 36.30
C ARG A 437 24.50 44.69 37.05
N PRO A 438 24.52 44.70 38.41
CA PRO A 438 23.34 44.48 39.26
C PRO A 438 22.72 45.75 39.88
N SER A 439 21.46 45.66 40.32
CA SER A 439 20.82 46.48 41.37
C SER A 439 19.47 45.82 41.71
N SER A 440 19.29 45.22 42.90
CA SER A 440 18.85 45.80 44.18
C SER A 440 17.34 45.66 44.44
N SER A 441 17.01 45.21 45.65
CA SER A 441 15.69 45.24 46.35
C SER A 441 14.58 44.34 45.78
N GLY A 442 13.81 43.57 46.54
CA GLY A 442 13.67 43.42 47.98
C GLY A 442 12.57 42.39 48.31
N ALA A 443 12.54 41.95 49.59
CA ALA A 443 11.43 41.39 50.39
C ALA A 443 10.21 40.81 49.65
N SER A 444 9.70 39.61 49.97
CA SER A 444 9.15 39.26 51.28
C SER A 444 8.76 37.78 51.33
N THR A 445 8.80 37.23 52.53
CA THR A 445 8.45 35.88 53.02
C THR A 445 6.93 35.61 53.13
N PRO A 446 6.51 34.38 53.52
CA PRO A 446 5.29 33.68 53.06
C PRO A 446 4.21 33.48 54.14
N THR A 447 3.07 32.89 53.75
CA THR A 447 2.08 32.20 54.62
C THR A 447 1.31 31.19 53.74
N SER A 448 1.38 29.86 53.94
CA SER A 448 0.61 29.02 54.89
C SER A 448 -0.90 29.17 54.67
N GLU A 449 -1.67 28.17 54.24
CA GLU A 449 -2.28 27.00 54.93
C GLU A 449 -3.32 26.48 53.88
N GLY A 450 -3.86 25.26 53.81
CA GLY A 450 -3.99 24.12 54.69
C GLY A 450 -5.23 23.31 54.22
N SER A 451 -5.25 22.01 54.53
CA SER A 451 -6.42 21.11 54.59
C SER A 451 -7.08 20.66 53.27
N ALA A 452 -7.24 19.38 52.89
CA ALA A 452 -7.65 18.11 53.54
C ALA A 452 -9.06 17.64 53.10
N ALA A 453 -9.28 16.31 53.18
CA ALA A 453 -10.45 15.48 52.84
C ALA A 453 -10.50 15.01 51.36
N SER A 454 -10.27 13.72 51.03
CA SER A 454 -11.16 12.54 51.16
C SER A 454 -12.56 12.82 50.61
N TRP A 455 -13.15 11.96 49.78
CA TRP A 455 -13.97 10.81 50.18
C TRP A 455 -14.07 9.81 49.02
N THR A 456 -14.13 8.54 49.40
CA THR A 456 -14.43 7.34 48.61
C THR A 456 -15.91 7.25 48.24
N SER A 457 -16.19 6.67 47.07
CA SER A 457 -17.04 5.47 46.87
C SER A 457 -16.73 4.86 45.52
#